data_AF-A0A836P0U4-F1
#
_entry.id   AF-A0A836P0U4-F1
#
_cell.length_a   1.000
_cell.length_b   1.000
_cell.length_c   1.000
_cell.angle_alpha   90.00
_cell.angle_beta   90.00
_cell.angle_gamma   90.00
#
_symmetry.space_group_name_H-M   'P 1'
#
loop_
_entity.id
_entity.type
_entity.pdbx_description
1 polymer ?
#
loop_
_entity_poly.entity_id
_entity_poly.type
_entity_poly.pdbx_seq_one_letter_code
_entity_poly.pdbx_strand_id
1 'polypeptide(L)'
;NETRIKFRRMLRNGELDEREIELEVAVNASMDIMTPPGMEEMGQQLRQMFSNLGSGKSQKRKLTIKAARPLLIEEEAGKLVNEDDVRTAAIEACEQHGIVFIDEIDKVAKRGEVGSNGGDVSREGVQRDLLPLVEGSNVSTKYGTVKTDHILFIASGAFHLAKPSDLIPELQGRFPIRVELTALTKADFVRILTEPKAALIKQYEALLQTEGVSLTFASDAVDRLAEIAAQVNERQENIGARRLHTVLERLLDVLSY
;
A
#
# COMPACT_ATOMS: atom_id res chain seq x y z
N ASN A 1 23.06 -26.76 -32.55
CA ASN A 1 21.80 -26.35 -33.21
C ASN A 1 21.88 -24.84 -33.53
N GLU A 2 22.66 -24.47 -34.55
CA GLU A 2 23.02 -23.07 -34.88
C GLU A 2 21.80 -22.21 -35.25
N THR A 3 20.84 -22.80 -35.96
CA THR A 3 19.61 -22.12 -36.40
C THR A 3 18.80 -21.59 -35.20
N ARG A 4 18.67 -22.37 -34.12
CA ARG A 4 17.97 -21.93 -32.89
C ARG A 4 18.66 -20.75 -32.22
N ILE A 5 20.00 -20.71 -32.24
CA ILE A 5 20.80 -19.63 -31.65
C ILE A 5 20.62 -18.35 -32.46
N LYS A 6 20.63 -18.44 -33.79
CA LYS A 6 20.39 -17.31 -34.70
C LYS A 6 19.00 -16.70 -34.47
N PHE A 7 17.94 -17.51 -34.49
CA PHE A 7 16.57 -17.02 -34.24
C PHE A 7 16.39 -16.42 -32.84
N ARG A 8 17.03 -17.00 -31.80
CA ARG A 8 17.01 -16.44 -30.45
C ARG A 8 17.63 -15.05 -30.40
N ARG A 9 18.73 -14.81 -31.13
CA ARG A 9 19.37 -13.50 -31.21
C ARG A 9 18.46 -12.48 -31.89
N MET A 10 17.89 -12.84 -33.05
CA MET A 10 16.96 -11.98 -33.78
C MET A 10 15.71 -11.61 -32.95
N LEU A 11 15.15 -12.58 -32.21
CA LEU A 11 14.01 -12.35 -31.32
C LEU A 11 14.34 -11.42 -30.15
N ARG A 12 15.55 -11.53 -29.57
CA ARG A 12 15.99 -10.66 -28.47
C ARG A 12 16.27 -9.23 -28.94
N ASN A 13 16.71 -9.07 -30.18
CA ASN A 13 16.98 -7.78 -30.81
C ASN A 13 15.71 -7.07 -31.33
N GLY A 14 14.53 -7.68 -31.23
CA GLY A 14 13.27 -7.12 -31.75
C GLY A 14 13.11 -7.19 -33.27
N GLU A 15 14.02 -7.85 -33.99
CA GLU A 15 14.03 -7.94 -35.46
C GLU A 15 12.84 -8.75 -36.02
N LEU A 16 12.10 -9.44 -35.16
CA LEU A 16 10.99 -10.32 -35.53
C LEU A 16 9.63 -9.81 -35.01
N ASP A 17 9.58 -8.65 -34.36
CA ASP A 17 8.41 -8.17 -33.61
C ASP A 17 7.14 -8.02 -34.47
N GLU A 18 7.31 -7.56 -35.71
CA GLU A 18 6.22 -7.34 -36.69
C GLU A 18 5.77 -8.63 -37.40
N ARG A 19 6.47 -9.75 -37.21
CA ARG A 19 6.13 -11.00 -37.89
C ARG A 19 4.87 -11.60 -37.26
N GLU A 20 3.91 -11.98 -38.09
CA GLU A 20 2.70 -12.68 -37.63
C GLU A 20 3.00 -14.14 -37.32
N ILE A 21 2.49 -14.60 -36.17
CA ILE A 21 2.51 -15.99 -35.75
C ILE A 21 1.09 -16.41 -35.36
N GLU A 22 0.83 -17.70 -35.47
CA GLU A 22 -0.42 -18.31 -35.02
C GLU A 22 -0.16 -19.00 -33.69
N LEU A 23 -0.93 -18.62 -32.67
CA LEU A 23 -0.82 -19.15 -31.32
C LEU A 23 -2.17 -19.67 -30.84
N GLU A 24 -2.12 -20.76 -30.09
CA GLU A 24 -3.25 -21.26 -29.33
C GLU A 24 -3.27 -20.53 -28.00
N VAL A 25 -4.24 -19.64 -27.81
CA VAL A 25 -4.41 -18.88 -26.57
C VAL A 25 -5.62 -19.43 -25.83
N ALA A 26 -5.50 -19.65 -24.52
CA ALA A 26 -6.63 -20.04 -23.68
C ALA A 26 -7.69 -18.92 -23.70
N VAL A 27 -8.93 -19.25 -24.07
CA VAL A 27 -10.03 -18.29 -24.03
C VAL A 27 -10.79 -18.48 -22.72
N ASN A 28 -10.69 -17.50 -21.83
CA ASN A 28 -11.57 -17.41 -20.67
C ASN A 28 -12.94 -16.95 -21.16
N ALA A 29 -13.91 -17.86 -21.22
CA ALA A 29 -15.30 -17.51 -21.48
C ALA A 29 -15.85 -16.71 -20.29
N SER A 30 -15.84 -15.39 -20.38
CA SER A 30 -16.47 -14.50 -19.40
C SER A 30 -17.99 -14.59 -19.53
N MET A 31 -18.60 -15.41 -18.68
CA MET A 31 -20.06 -15.42 -18.52
C MET A 31 -20.44 -14.27 -17.58
N ASP A 32 -21.15 -13.26 -18.09
CA ASP A 32 -21.67 -12.19 -17.24
C ASP A 32 -22.88 -12.70 -16.44
N ILE A 33 -22.63 -13.02 -15.17
CA ILE A 33 -23.66 -13.34 -14.20
C ILE A 33 -24.10 -12.03 -13.55
N MET A 34 -25.33 -11.61 -13.84
CA MET A 34 -25.96 -10.47 -13.17
C MET A 34 -26.37 -10.92 -11.76
N THR A 35 -25.60 -10.53 -10.74
CA THR A 35 -25.91 -10.83 -9.33
C THR A 35 -26.67 -9.68 -8.66
N PRO A 36 -27.66 -9.96 -7.79
CA PRO A 36 -28.34 -8.93 -7.00
C PRO A 36 -27.39 -8.16 -6.06
N PRO A 37 -27.74 -6.93 -5.65
CA PRO A 37 -26.95 -6.14 -4.70
C PRO A 37 -26.78 -6.87 -3.36
N GLY A 38 -25.56 -6.89 -2.83
CA GLY A 38 -25.21 -7.61 -1.59
C GLY A 38 -24.69 -9.05 -1.78
N MET A 39 -24.69 -9.56 -3.02
CA MET A 39 -24.14 -10.89 -3.38
C MET A 39 -23.00 -10.79 -4.41
N GLU A 40 -22.37 -9.63 -4.53
CA GLU A 40 -21.31 -9.35 -5.51
C GLU A 40 -20.06 -10.21 -5.29
N GLU A 41 -19.67 -10.42 -4.03
CA GLU A 41 -18.50 -11.23 -3.67
C GLU A 41 -18.71 -12.71 -4.00
N MET A 42 -19.92 -13.24 -3.75
CA MET A 42 -20.31 -14.60 -4.14
C MET A 42 -20.37 -14.75 -5.67
N GLY A 43 -20.84 -13.71 -6.37
CA GLY A 43 -20.86 -13.66 -7.83
C GLY A 43 -19.46 -13.70 -8.47
N GLN A 44 -18.48 -13.08 -7.84
CA GLN A 44 -17.08 -13.16 -8.27
C GLN A 44 -16.48 -14.54 -8.00
N GLN A 45 -16.75 -15.12 -6.82
CA GLN A 45 -16.24 -16.44 -6.45
C GLN A 45 -16.81 -17.56 -7.33
N LEU A 46 -18.10 -17.49 -7.69
CA LEU A 46 -18.73 -18.40 -8.65
C LEU A 46 -18.13 -18.27 -10.05
N ARG A 47 -17.88 -17.05 -10.53
CA ARG A 47 -17.20 -16.84 -11.82
C ARG A 47 -15.82 -17.51 -11.85
N GLN A 48 -15.05 -17.38 -10.78
CA GLN A 48 -13.72 -17.97 -10.67
C GLN A 48 -13.76 -19.51 -10.58
N MET A 49 -14.79 -20.08 -9.93
CA MET A 49 -15.05 -21.51 -9.96
C MET A 49 -15.43 -22.00 -11.37
N PHE A 50 -16.29 -21.27 -12.10
CA PHE A 50 -16.69 -21.62 -13.47
C PHE A 50 -15.55 -21.50 -14.47
N SER A 51 -14.64 -20.53 -14.32
CA SER A 51 -13.43 -20.45 -15.16
C SER A 51 -12.48 -21.63 -14.91
N ASN A 52 -12.41 -22.13 -13.68
CA ASN A 52 -11.58 -23.29 -13.34
C ASN A 52 -12.21 -24.64 -13.76
N LEU A 53 -13.54 -24.73 -13.81
CA LEU A 53 -14.27 -25.94 -14.22
C LEU A 53 -14.52 -26.01 -15.74
N GLY A 54 -14.63 -24.85 -16.39
CA GLY A 54 -14.77 -24.70 -17.84
C GLY A 54 -13.43 -24.93 -18.53
N SER A 55 -13.08 -26.20 -18.71
CA SER A 55 -11.90 -26.66 -19.45
C SER A 55 -11.57 -25.82 -20.69
N GLY A 56 -10.49 -25.03 -20.60
CA GLY A 56 -9.37 -25.01 -21.55
C GLY A 56 -9.66 -25.05 -23.05
N LYS A 57 -10.67 -24.34 -23.56
CA LYS A 57 -10.77 -24.15 -25.01
C LYS A 57 -9.70 -23.14 -25.45
N SER A 58 -8.59 -23.66 -25.95
CA SER A 58 -7.63 -22.85 -26.68
C SER A 58 -8.22 -22.49 -28.04
N GLN A 59 -8.11 -21.22 -28.44
CA GLN A 59 -8.48 -20.78 -29.77
C GLN A 59 -7.22 -20.34 -30.51
N LYS A 60 -7.09 -20.80 -31.76
CA LYS A 60 -6.03 -20.32 -32.65
C LYS A 60 -6.30 -18.87 -33.02
N ARG A 61 -5.36 -18.00 -32.67
CA ARG A 61 -5.40 -16.58 -33.00
C ARG A 61 -4.11 -16.23 -33.73
N LYS A 62 -4.23 -15.42 -34.79
CA LYS A 62 -3.09 -14.79 -35.44
C LYS A 62 -2.78 -13.47 -34.76
N LEU A 63 -1.53 -13.29 -34.37
CA LEU A 63 -1.05 -12.06 -33.75
C LEU A 63 0.43 -11.85 -34.04
N THR A 64 0.90 -10.62 -33.93
CA THR A 64 2.32 -10.29 -34.09
C THR A 64 3.13 -10.84 -32.91
N ILE A 65 4.41 -11.13 -33.14
CA ILE A 65 5.33 -11.58 -32.07
C ILE A 65 5.36 -10.57 -30.91
N LYS A 66 5.30 -9.27 -31.21
CA LYS A 66 5.24 -8.20 -30.20
C LYS A 66 4.03 -8.32 -29.27
N ALA A 67 2.84 -8.59 -29.83
CA ALA A 67 1.61 -8.77 -29.05
C ALA A 67 1.55 -10.13 -28.35
N ALA A 68 2.17 -11.16 -28.93
CA ALA A 68 2.22 -12.52 -28.38
C ALA A 68 3.08 -12.62 -27.13
N ARG A 69 4.18 -11.88 -27.12
CA ARG A 69 5.21 -11.98 -26.09
C ARG A 69 4.68 -11.79 -24.66
N PRO A 70 3.92 -10.73 -24.31
CA PRO A 70 3.39 -10.58 -22.97
C PRO A 70 2.43 -11.72 -22.58
N LEU A 71 1.57 -12.17 -23.50
CA LEU A 71 0.62 -13.27 -23.26
C LEU A 71 1.33 -14.58 -22.94
N LEU A 72 2.36 -14.93 -23.73
CA LEU A 72 3.15 -16.13 -23.51
C LEU A 72 3.98 -16.06 -22.23
N ILE A 73 4.48 -14.88 -21.86
CA ILE A 73 5.20 -14.68 -20.60
C ILE A 73 4.25 -14.95 -19.42
N GLU A 74 3.03 -14.41 -19.46
CA GLU A 74 2.03 -14.61 -18.41
C GLU A 74 1.62 -16.08 -18.27
N GLU A 75 1.36 -16.76 -19.40
CA GLU A 75 1.00 -18.18 -19.41
C GLU A 75 2.13 -19.07 -18.85
N GLU A 76 3.37 -18.87 -19.32
CA GLU A 76 4.51 -19.66 -18.86
C GLU A 76 4.90 -19.31 -17.41
N ALA A 77 4.77 -18.04 -17.00
CA ALA A 77 4.98 -17.65 -15.61
C ALA A 77 3.97 -18.32 -14.68
N GLY A 78 2.69 -18.39 -15.06
CA GLY A 78 1.66 -19.09 -14.29
C GLY A 78 1.96 -20.58 -14.08
N LYS A 79 2.57 -21.25 -15.06
CA LYS A 79 3.00 -22.66 -14.94
C LYS A 79 4.19 -22.86 -13.99
N LEU A 80 5.01 -21.83 -13.81
CA LEU A 80 6.20 -21.87 -12.96
C LEU A 80 5.88 -21.56 -11.48
N VAL A 81 4.67 -21.07 -11.20
CA VAL A 81 4.22 -20.72 -9.86
C VAL A 81 3.33 -21.82 -9.31
N ASN A 82 3.69 -22.37 -8.16
CA ASN A 82 2.78 -23.21 -7.39
C ASN A 82 1.97 -22.31 -6.44
N GLU A 83 0.71 -22.08 -6.77
CA GLU A 83 -0.21 -21.24 -6.00
C GLU A 83 -0.37 -21.72 -4.53
N ASP A 84 -0.28 -23.02 -4.27
CA ASP A 84 -0.39 -23.55 -2.90
C ASP A 84 0.86 -23.23 -2.07
N ASP A 85 2.05 -23.29 -2.68
CA ASP A 85 3.31 -22.91 -2.03
C ASP A 85 3.34 -21.41 -1.75
N VAL A 86 2.90 -20.58 -2.71
CA VAL A 86 2.79 -19.12 -2.54
C VAL A 86 1.81 -18.76 -1.43
N ARG A 87 0.65 -19.42 -1.40
CA ARG A 87 -0.36 -19.21 -0.34
C ARG A 87 0.22 -19.56 1.03
N THR A 88 0.89 -20.70 1.14
CA THR A 88 1.52 -21.14 2.39
C THR A 88 2.60 -20.16 2.85
N ALA A 89 3.48 -19.73 1.94
CA ALA A 89 4.53 -18.76 2.24
C ALA A 89 3.97 -17.38 2.62
N ALA A 90 2.86 -16.95 2.01
CA ALA A 90 2.20 -15.69 2.34
C ALA A 90 1.58 -15.72 3.74
N ILE A 91 0.95 -16.83 4.13
CA ILE A 91 0.44 -17.02 5.50
C ILE A 91 1.61 -16.98 6.48
N GLU A 92 2.67 -17.76 6.24
CA GLU A 92 3.85 -17.79 7.10
C GLU A 92 4.48 -16.40 7.26
N ALA A 93 4.64 -15.66 6.16
CA ALA A 93 5.17 -14.30 6.19
C ALA A 93 4.27 -13.35 6.99
N CYS A 94 2.94 -13.48 6.87
CA CYS A 94 1.99 -12.68 7.64
C CYS A 94 2.09 -13.02 9.14
N GLU A 95 2.14 -14.30 9.50
CA GLU A 95 2.21 -14.74 10.89
C GLU A 95 3.54 -14.36 11.55
N GLN A 96 4.67 -14.55 10.86
CA GLN A 96 6.01 -14.38 11.45
C GLN A 96 6.60 -12.98 11.29
N HIS A 97 6.16 -12.22 10.28
CA HIS A 97 6.73 -10.92 9.94
C HIS A 97 5.68 -9.83 9.74
N GLY A 98 4.41 -10.13 10.01
CA GLY A 98 3.32 -9.17 9.91
C GLY A 98 3.52 -7.97 10.85
N ILE A 99 3.23 -6.78 10.34
CA ILE A 99 3.20 -5.54 11.10
C ILE A 99 1.85 -4.86 10.86
N VAL A 100 1.16 -4.51 11.94
CA VAL A 100 -0.09 -3.76 11.91
C VAL A 100 0.13 -2.41 12.59
N PHE A 101 -0.13 -1.32 11.86
CA PHE A 101 -0.09 0.04 12.38
C PHE A 101 -1.50 0.55 12.64
N ILE A 102 -1.83 0.84 13.89
CA ILE A 102 -3.11 1.40 14.33
C ILE A 102 -2.90 2.88 14.61
N ASP A 103 -3.36 3.75 13.72
CA ASP A 103 -3.28 5.20 13.92
C ASP A 103 -4.43 5.71 14.79
N GLU A 104 -4.22 6.87 15.42
CA GLU A 104 -5.21 7.58 16.24
C GLU A 104 -5.93 6.72 17.31
N ILE A 105 -5.20 5.80 17.96
CA ILE A 105 -5.76 4.93 19.03
C ILE A 105 -6.28 5.74 20.23
N ASP A 106 -5.80 6.98 20.40
CA ASP A 106 -6.27 7.90 21.43
C ASP A 106 -7.73 8.33 21.24
N LYS A 107 -8.31 8.19 20.04
CA LYS A 107 -9.73 8.52 19.78
C LYS A 107 -10.69 7.52 20.40
N VAL A 108 -10.26 6.28 20.58
CA VAL A 108 -11.06 5.21 21.20
C VAL A 108 -10.89 5.13 22.71
N ALA A 109 -9.93 5.87 23.28
CA ALA A 109 -9.78 6.02 24.73
C ALA A 109 -10.92 6.84 25.34
N LYS A 110 -11.26 6.58 26.61
CA LYS A 110 -12.28 7.35 27.34
C LYS A 110 -11.79 8.79 27.52
N ARG A 111 -12.64 9.77 27.25
CA ARG A 111 -12.34 11.16 27.61
C ARG A 111 -12.63 11.31 29.10
N GLY A 112 -11.61 11.68 29.88
CA GLY A 112 -11.77 11.95 31.29
C GLY A 112 -12.56 13.24 31.52
N GLU A 113 -13.88 13.22 31.38
CA GLU A 113 -14.80 14.15 32.04
C GLU A 113 -16.26 13.65 32.02
N VAL A 114 -16.92 13.88 33.16
CA VAL A 114 -18.22 13.40 33.63
C VAL A 114 -19.38 13.82 32.71
N GLY A 115 -20.17 12.87 32.18
CA GLY A 115 -21.57 13.17 31.85
C GLY A 115 -22.24 12.59 30.60
N SER A 116 -21.60 11.79 29.73
CA SER A 116 -22.24 11.32 28.48
C SER A 116 -22.33 9.80 28.33
N ASN A 117 -23.25 9.18 29.09
CA ASN A 117 -23.56 7.73 29.09
C ASN A 117 -23.96 7.09 27.73
N GLY A 118 -23.98 7.83 26.62
CA GLY A 118 -24.39 7.32 25.30
C GLY A 118 -23.26 7.01 24.32
N GLY A 119 -22.12 7.70 24.41
CA GLY A 119 -21.03 7.60 23.41
C GLY A 119 -19.86 6.68 23.81
N ASP A 120 -19.72 6.40 25.10
CA ASP A 120 -18.54 5.70 25.64
C ASP A 120 -18.57 4.18 25.39
N VAL A 121 -19.76 3.59 25.29
CA VAL A 121 -19.92 2.14 25.02
C VAL A 121 -19.36 1.77 23.65
N SER A 122 -19.54 2.64 22.64
CA SER A 122 -19.05 2.38 21.28
C SER A 122 -17.52 2.44 21.19
N ARG A 123 -16.88 3.35 21.93
CA ARG A 123 -15.41 3.51 21.91
C ARG A 123 -14.70 2.37 22.64
N GLU A 124 -15.23 1.97 23.79
CA GLU A 124 -14.71 0.80 24.51
C GLU A 124 -14.97 -0.49 23.73
N GLY A 125 -16.10 -0.57 23.01
CA GLY A 125 -16.40 -1.69 22.09
C GLY A 125 -15.30 -1.91 21.06
N VAL A 126 -14.82 -0.84 20.40
CA VAL A 126 -13.72 -0.94 19.43
C VAL A 126 -12.44 -1.49 20.08
N GLN A 127 -12.12 -1.06 21.29
CA GLN A 127 -10.95 -1.60 22.00
C GLN A 127 -11.13 -3.09 22.32
N ARG A 128 -12.32 -3.51 22.74
CA ARG A 128 -12.63 -4.93 23.04
C ARG A 128 -12.59 -5.79 21.77
N ASP A 129 -13.04 -5.26 20.65
CA ASP A 129 -12.98 -5.95 19.35
C ASP A 129 -11.55 -6.07 18.81
N LEU A 130 -10.66 -5.14 19.18
CA LEU A 130 -9.24 -5.22 18.86
C LEU A 130 -8.46 -6.21 19.74
N LEU A 131 -8.94 -6.51 20.95
CA LEU A 131 -8.24 -7.40 21.89
C LEU A 131 -7.88 -8.76 21.26
N PRO A 132 -8.81 -9.54 20.67
CA PRO A 132 -8.46 -10.84 20.11
C PRO A 132 -7.32 -10.80 19.08
N LEU A 133 -7.17 -9.69 18.35
CA LEU A 133 -6.10 -9.54 17.37
C LEU A 133 -4.74 -9.36 18.05
N VAL A 134 -4.67 -8.51 19.07
CA VAL A 134 -3.42 -8.24 19.81
C VAL A 134 -3.08 -9.32 20.85
N GLU A 135 -4.06 -10.10 21.30
CA GLU A 135 -3.86 -11.21 22.25
C GLU A 135 -3.43 -12.51 21.56
N GLY A 136 -3.75 -12.66 20.28
CA GLY A 136 -3.56 -13.88 19.50
C GLY A 136 -4.90 -14.56 19.19
N SER A 137 -5.28 -14.57 17.92
CA SER A 137 -6.47 -15.27 17.44
C SER A 137 -6.28 -15.84 16.04
N ASN A 138 -7.15 -16.78 15.67
CA ASN A 138 -7.24 -17.33 14.34
C ASN A 138 -8.22 -16.50 13.51
N VAL A 139 -7.73 -15.82 12.48
CA VAL A 139 -8.54 -15.03 11.56
C VAL A 139 -8.65 -15.76 10.22
N SER A 140 -9.87 -16.09 9.81
CA SER A 140 -10.14 -16.72 8.52
C SER A 140 -10.06 -15.70 7.38
N THR A 141 -9.22 -15.96 6.39
CA THR A 141 -9.10 -15.15 5.17
C THR A 141 -9.39 -15.99 3.93
N LYS A 142 -9.54 -15.35 2.76
CA LYS A 142 -9.67 -16.05 1.47
C LYS A 142 -8.46 -16.92 1.10
N TYR A 143 -7.32 -16.71 1.77
CA TYR A 143 -6.08 -17.46 1.54
C TYR A 143 -5.87 -18.57 2.58
N GLY A 144 -6.70 -18.66 3.61
CA GLY A 144 -6.54 -19.59 4.72
C GLY A 144 -6.63 -18.88 6.06
N THR A 145 -6.46 -19.64 7.13
CA THR A 145 -6.47 -19.12 8.50
C THR A 145 -5.10 -18.54 8.85
N VAL A 146 -5.09 -17.34 9.41
CA VAL A 146 -3.90 -16.63 9.88
C VAL A 146 -3.94 -16.52 11.40
N LYS A 147 -2.84 -16.85 12.06
CA LYS A 147 -2.62 -16.67 13.50
C LYS A 147 -1.98 -15.32 13.80
N THR A 148 -2.55 -14.54 14.71
CA THR A 148 -2.05 -13.19 15.02
C THR A 148 -1.01 -13.15 16.15
N ASP A 149 -0.68 -14.30 16.76
CA ASP A 149 0.18 -14.42 17.95
C ASP A 149 1.55 -13.73 17.85
N HIS A 150 2.12 -13.66 16.64
CA HIS A 150 3.46 -13.12 16.38
C HIS A 150 3.47 -11.86 15.51
N ILE A 151 2.29 -11.30 15.23
CA ILE A 151 2.17 -10.04 14.48
C ILE A 151 2.57 -8.87 15.40
N LEU A 152 3.44 -8.00 14.90
CA LEU A 152 3.83 -6.78 15.60
C LEU A 152 2.75 -5.71 15.44
N PHE A 153 2.18 -5.26 16.56
CA PHE A 153 1.26 -4.13 16.58
C PHE A 153 1.98 -2.84 17.01
N ILE A 154 1.82 -1.79 16.22
CA ILE A 154 2.29 -0.45 16.52
C ILE A 154 1.06 0.45 16.59
N ALA A 155 0.79 1.03 17.75
CA ALA A 155 -0.29 1.99 17.91
C ALA A 155 0.25 3.40 18.08
N SER A 156 -0.37 4.36 17.41
CA SER A 156 -0.04 5.78 17.43
C SER A 156 -1.24 6.59 17.90
N GLY A 157 -0.98 7.72 18.57
CA GLY A 157 -2.00 8.66 19.01
C GLY A 157 -1.36 9.94 19.52
N ALA A 158 -2.06 11.07 19.36
CA ALA A 158 -1.57 12.35 19.84
C ALA A 158 -1.75 12.49 21.36
N PHE A 159 -2.75 11.81 21.93
CA PHE A 159 -3.04 11.80 23.37
C PHE A 159 -3.19 13.21 23.98
N HIS A 160 -3.75 14.15 23.21
CA HIS A 160 -4.03 15.52 23.69
C HIS A 160 -5.24 15.58 24.64
N LEU A 161 -6.26 14.75 24.40
CA LEU A 161 -7.54 14.75 25.11
C LEU A 161 -7.77 13.48 25.95
N ALA A 162 -6.85 12.54 25.87
CA ALA A 162 -6.88 11.26 26.57
C ALA A 162 -5.44 10.88 26.90
N LYS A 163 -5.26 10.04 27.90
CA LYS A 163 -3.97 9.49 28.27
C LYS A 163 -3.92 8.00 27.90
N PRO A 164 -2.73 7.41 27.72
CA PRO A 164 -2.61 5.96 27.54
C PRO A 164 -3.24 5.15 28.69
N SER A 165 -3.35 5.72 29.90
CA SER A 165 -4.04 5.12 31.04
C SER A 165 -5.55 5.00 30.89
N ASP A 166 -6.14 5.73 29.94
CA ASP A 166 -7.60 5.76 29.69
C ASP A 166 -8.05 4.68 28.69
N LEU A 167 -7.10 3.90 28.15
CA LEU A 167 -7.36 2.65 27.44
C LEU A 167 -7.75 1.55 28.43
N ILE A 168 -8.45 0.51 27.99
CA ILE A 168 -8.80 -0.62 28.86
C ILE A 168 -7.53 -1.34 29.37
N PRO A 169 -7.52 -1.81 30.63
CA PRO A 169 -6.34 -2.43 31.25
C PRO A 169 -5.74 -3.58 30.41
N GLU A 170 -6.58 -4.38 29.78
CA GLU A 170 -6.20 -5.51 28.93
C GLU A 170 -5.35 -5.04 27.74
N LEU A 171 -5.78 -3.96 27.08
CA LEU A 171 -5.09 -3.40 25.92
C LEU A 171 -3.77 -2.73 26.34
N GLN A 172 -3.75 -2.06 27.48
CA GLN A 172 -2.50 -1.49 28.04
C GLN A 172 -1.43 -2.56 28.29
N GLY A 173 -1.83 -3.76 28.74
CA GLY A 173 -0.93 -4.89 28.94
C GLY A 173 -0.31 -5.43 27.65
N ARG A 174 -0.96 -5.21 26.49
CA ARG A 174 -0.47 -5.64 25.16
C ARG A 174 0.40 -4.58 24.45
N PHE A 175 0.46 -3.36 24.98
CA PHE A 175 1.39 -2.31 24.53
C PHE A 175 2.41 -1.95 25.63
N PRO A 176 3.34 -2.87 25.96
CA PRO A 176 4.32 -2.66 27.03
C PRO A 176 5.41 -1.64 26.66
N ILE A 177 5.75 -1.54 25.37
CA ILE A 177 6.75 -0.57 24.88
C ILE A 177 6.04 0.75 24.61
N ARG A 178 6.50 1.80 25.28
CA ARG A 178 5.98 3.17 25.11
C ARG A 178 7.12 4.08 24.70
N VAL A 179 6.89 4.86 23.66
CA VAL A 179 7.83 5.86 23.14
C VAL A 179 7.06 7.14 22.87
N GLU A 180 7.69 8.27 23.18
CA GLU A 180 7.17 9.60 22.89
C GLU A 180 8.03 10.22 21.79
N LEU A 181 7.37 10.71 20.74
CA LEU A 181 8.03 11.41 19.64
C LEU A 181 7.94 12.90 19.87
N THR A 182 9.03 13.62 19.60
CA THR A 182 9.08 15.07 19.75
C THR A 182 8.47 15.78 18.54
N ALA A 183 7.96 16.99 18.77
CA ALA A 183 7.55 17.88 17.70
C ALA A 183 8.75 18.26 16.82
N LEU A 184 8.51 18.38 15.51
CA LEU A 184 9.55 18.74 14.54
C LEU A 184 9.88 20.22 14.59
N THR A 185 11.18 20.53 14.52
CA THR A 185 11.70 21.90 14.46
C THR A 185 11.90 22.37 13.02
N LYS A 186 12.15 23.68 12.82
CA LYS A 186 12.60 24.22 11.51
C LYS A 186 13.81 23.46 10.97
N ALA A 187 14.79 23.14 11.84
CA ALA A 187 15.98 22.41 11.43
C ALA A 187 15.62 21.00 10.92
N ASP A 188 14.67 20.33 11.57
CA ASP A 188 14.20 19.02 11.11
C ASP A 188 13.50 19.10 9.76
N PHE A 189 12.76 20.18 9.48
CA PHE A 189 12.17 20.40 8.16
C PHE A 189 13.21 20.55 7.05
N VAL A 190 14.31 21.27 7.28
CA VAL A 190 15.43 21.34 6.32
C VAL A 190 16.00 19.94 6.05
N ARG A 191 16.17 19.15 7.10
CA ARG A 191 16.66 17.76 6.98
C ARG A 191 15.67 16.89 6.22
N ILE A 192 14.37 16.97 6.51
CA ILE A 192 13.30 16.23 5.81
C ILE A 192 13.27 16.57 4.31
N LEU A 193 13.53 17.84 3.96
CA LEU A 193 13.59 18.27 2.56
C LEU A 193 14.81 17.75 1.81
N THR A 194 15.91 17.37 2.48
CA THR A 194 17.21 17.13 1.82
C THR A 194 17.80 15.74 2.05
N GLU A 195 17.71 15.20 3.27
CA GLU A 195 18.39 13.97 3.69
C GLU A 195 17.68 12.69 3.24
N PRO A 196 16.34 12.54 3.35
CA PRO A 196 15.66 11.32 2.93
C PRO A 196 15.96 10.93 1.48
N LYS A 197 16.03 9.63 1.20
CA LYS A 197 16.36 9.09 -0.13
C LYS A 197 15.45 9.66 -1.22
N ALA A 198 14.15 9.71 -0.94
CA ALA A 198 13.13 10.33 -1.79
C ALA A 198 12.55 11.57 -1.12
N ALA A 199 13.40 12.51 -0.69
CA ALA A 199 12.94 13.78 -0.14
C ALA A 199 12.14 14.60 -1.16
N LEU A 200 11.25 15.48 -0.70
CA LEU A 200 10.29 16.18 -1.57
C LEU A 200 10.97 16.98 -2.69
N ILE A 201 12.06 17.69 -2.39
CA ILE A 201 12.76 18.48 -3.42
C ILE A 201 13.33 17.57 -4.51
N LYS A 202 13.88 16.39 -4.13
CA LYS A 202 14.42 15.41 -5.09
C LYS A 202 13.32 14.82 -5.96
N GLN A 203 12.13 14.60 -5.40
CA GLN A 203 10.97 14.15 -6.16
C GLN A 203 10.56 15.21 -7.19
N TYR A 204 10.47 16.48 -6.82
CA TYR A 204 10.13 17.57 -7.74
C TYR A 204 11.20 17.83 -8.80
N GLU A 205 12.48 17.74 -8.45
CA GLU A 205 13.59 17.80 -9.41
C GLU A 205 13.47 16.68 -10.46
N ALA A 206 13.21 15.44 -10.03
CA ALA A 206 13.04 14.32 -10.94
C ALA A 206 11.76 14.41 -11.78
N LEU A 207 10.65 14.89 -11.21
CA LEU A 207 9.39 15.09 -11.93
C LEU A 207 9.53 16.15 -13.03
N LEU A 208 10.09 17.32 -12.74
CA LEU A 208 10.25 18.37 -13.76
C LEU A 208 11.30 18.00 -14.82
N GLN A 209 12.27 17.16 -14.47
CA GLN A 209 13.23 16.64 -15.43
C GLN A 209 12.56 15.80 -16.53
N THR A 210 11.39 15.17 -16.29
CA THR A 210 10.68 14.43 -17.35
C THR A 210 10.16 15.35 -18.45
N GLU A 211 9.90 16.62 -18.12
CA GLU A 211 9.52 17.68 -19.06
C GLU A 211 10.74 18.45 -19.61
N GLY A 212 11.96 17.98 -19.33
CA GLY A 212 13.20 18.63 -19.75
C GLY A 212 13.55 19.89 -18.94
N VAL A 213 12.88 20.16 -17.83
CA VAL A 213 13.15 21.29 -16.95
C VAL A 213 14.11 20.88 -15.84
N SER A 214 15.27 21.53 -15.77
CA SER A 214 16.23 21.34 -14.68
C SER A 214 15.92 22.27 -13.52
N LEU A 215 15.36 21.73 -12.44
CA LEU A 215 15.15 22.45 -11.18
C LEU A 215 16.32 22.21 -10.22
N THR A 216 16.68 23.22 -9.43
CA THR A 216 17.65 23.07 -8.34
C THR A 216 17.26 23.97 -7.19
N PHE A 217 17.17 23.40 -5.99
CA PHE A 217 16.89 24.17 -4.78
C PHE A 217 18.18 24.64 -4.13
N ALA A 218 18.39 25.95 -4.09
CA ALA A 218 19.48 26.55 -3.33
C ALA A 218 19.28 26.33 -1.81
N SER A 219 20.38 26.28 -1.05
CA SER A 219 20.33 25.97 0.39
C SER A 219 19.55 27.01 1.20
N ASP A 220 19.63 28.28 0.84
CA ASP A 220 18.84 29.37 1.40
C ASP A 220 17.35 29.25 1.06
N ALA A 221 17.01 28.78 -0.14
CA ALA A 221 15.63 28.50 -0.54
C ALA A 221 15.02 27.36 0.29
N VAL A 222 15.78 26.28 0.55
CA VAL A 222 15.33 25.18 1.42
C VAL A 222 15.12 25.67 2.86
N ASP A 223 16.05 26.46 3.39
CA ASP A 223 15.92 27.05 4.73
C ASP A 223 14.68 27.95 4.83
N ARG A 224 14.43 28.75 3.79
CA ARG A 224 13.26 29.62 3.73
C ARG A 224 11.95 28.84 3.64
N LEU A 225 11.92 27.74 2.88
CA LEU A 225 10.74 26.86 2.80
C LEU A 225 10.43 26.21 4.15
N ALA A 226 11.46 25.72 4.84
CA ALA A 226 11.33 25.16 6.18
C ALA A 226 10.83 26.21 7.18
N GLU A 227 11.32 27.45 7.11
CA GLU A 227 10.86 28.56 7.95
C GLU A 227 9.38 28.89 7.70
N ILE A 228 8.96 29.00 6.44
CA ILE A 228 7.56 29.27 6.09
C ILE A 228 6.65 28.16 6.63
N ALA A 229 7.04 26.90 6.44
CA ALA A 229 6.27 25.77 6.94
C ALA A 229 6.14 25.79 8.48
N ALA A 230 7.22 26.11 9.20
CA ALA A 230 7.20 26.25 10.65
C ALA A 230 6.28 27.41 11.10
N GLN A 231 6.41 28.58 10.48
CA GLN A 231 5.58 29.75 10.80
C GLN A 231 4.09 29.51 10.55
N VAL A 232 3.72 28.81 9.48
CA VAL A 232 2.32 28.47 9.21
C VAL A 232 1.79 27.49 10.25
N ASN A 233 2.59 26.49 10.65
CA ASN A 233 2.21 25.56 11.72
C ASN A 233 2.04 26.24 13.09
N GLU A 234 2.79 27.30 13.38
CA GLU A 234 2.63 28.08 14.61
C GLU A 234 1.40 28.99 14.59
N ARG A 235 1.10 29.60 13.42
CA ARG A 235 -0.01 30.56 13.28
C ARG A 235 -1.36 29.91 13.04
N GLN A 236 -1.37 28.69 12.51
CA GLN A 236 -2.57 27.93 12.16
C GLN A 236 -2.54 26.55 12.85
N GLU A 237 -3.32 25.60 12.34
CA GLU A 237 -3.26 24.22 12.79
C GLU A 237 -1.91 23.58 12.41
N ASN A 238 -1.22 23.05 13.43
CA ASN A 238 0.03 22.33 13.24
C ASN A 238 -0.26 20.93 12.69
N ILE A 239 0.01 20.75 11.40
CA ILE A 239 -0.13 19.46 10.70
C ILE A 239 1.23 18.75 10.53
N GLY A 240 2.25 19.20 11.27
CA GLY A 240 3.61 18.66 11.23
C GLY A 240 4.29 18.82 9.86
N ALA A 241 5.06 17.81 9.46
CA ALA A 241 5.81 17.80 8.20
C ALA A 241 4.90 17.84 6.96
N ARG A 242 3.62 17.49 7.06
CA ARG A 242 2.66 17.57 5.93
C ARG A 242 2.58 18.99 5.35
N ARG A 243 2.85 20.01 6.16
CA ARG A 243 2.90 21.40 5.73
C ARG A 243 3.89 21.64 4.58
N LEU A 244 5.02 20.92 4.57
CA LEU A 244 6.06 21.05 3.54
C LEU A 244 5.53 20.75 2.14
N HIS A 245 4.61 19.78 2.01
CA HIS A 245 3.97 19.48 0.72
C HIS A 245 3.20 20.67 0.18
N THR A 246 2.27 21.21 0.98
CA THR A 246 1.42 22.32 0.56
C THR A 246 2.21 23.59 0.23
N VAL A 247 3.29 23.86 0.97
CA VAL A 247 4.18 25.00 0.72
C VAL A 247 4.96 24.82 -0.58
N LEU A 248 5.51 23.62 -0.83
CA LEU A 248 6.24 23.32 -2.07
C LEU A 248 5.33 23.32 -3.30
N GLU A 249 4.15 22.71 -3.20
CA GLU A 249 3.18 22.68 -4.28
C GLU A 249 2.76 24.10 -4.68
N ARG A 250 2.51 24.97 -3.69
CA ARG A 250 2.19 26.37 -3.96
C ARG A 250 3.36 27.17 -4.55
N LEU A 251 4.59 26.83 -4.20
CA LEU A 251 5.79 27.44 -4.79
C LEU A 251 5.92 27.06 -6.28
N LEU A 252 5.71 25.78 -6.60
CA LEU A 252 5.96 25.22 -7.92
C LEU A 252 4.74 25.28 -8.85
N ASP A 253 3.58 25.70 -8.36
CA ASP A 253 2.34 25.89 -9.11
C ASP A 253 2.58 26.60 -10.45
N VAL A 254 3.39 27.67 -10.46
CA VAL A 254 3.69 28.44 -11.69
C VAL A 254 4.60 27.71 -12.68
N LEU A 255 5.42 26.76 -12.21
CA LEU A 255 6.35 25.99 -13.04
C LEU A 255 5.77 24.66 -13.51
N SER A 256 4.71 24.18 -12.86
CA SER A 256 4.07 22.89 -13.16
C SER A 256 3.02 22.97 -14.28
N TYR A 257 2.76 24.16 -14.84
CA TYR A 257 1.80 24.42 -15.92
C TYR A 257 2.47 24.98 -17.18
#